data_AF-A0A971LL18-F1
#
_entry.id   AF-A0A971LL18-F1
#
_cell.length_a   1.000
_cell.length_b   1.000
_cell.length_c   1.000
_cell.angle_alpha   90.00
_cell.angle_beta   90.00
_cell.angle_gamma   90.00
#
_symmetry.space_group_name_H-M   'P 1'
#
loop_
_entity.id
_entity.type
_entity.pdbx_description
1 polymer ?
#
loop_
_entity_poly.entity_id
_entity_poly.type
_entity_poly.pdbx_seq_one_letter_code
_entity_poly.pdbx_strand_id
1 'polypeptide(L)'
;MPYRYHKLFLICLCLCSLAFVTIVPRAHAIPLHCNCGEEDRDLRLTTPAQQGPDVEELQIVLKELGYYEGEINGTFGAATEKAVKKLQTWLQLPADGIFGAKEREALTISLAHESIHTSTPGPPPGELRIEVDTEKKTLTLLVDDQVFKVYPCAVGKPSTKSPVGEWRVILKSTNWGGGFGTRWLGLNVPWGIYGIHGTNKPNSIGTAASAGCIRMHNRDVEEIFPWISVGTRVSIIGPFPRIPVKSPLKIGQNSKEVQMLQLTLREAGFNPGSTDGRYGPDTATAVSKLQAHYGLRPTGEADTNVLFLLGLR
;
A
#
# COMPACT_ATOMS: atom_id res chain seq x y z
N MET A 1 84.65 -44.60 -16.13
CA MET A 1 85.44 -44.39 -14.88
C MET A 1 85.27 -42.92 -14.46
N PRO A 2 85.17 -42.59 -13.16
CA PRO A 2 83.87 -42.39 -12.47
C PRO A 2 83.59 -40.97 -11.89
N TYR A 3 82.38 -40.84 -11.32
CA TYR A 3 81.87 -39.90 -10.30
C TYR A 3 81.16 -38.63 -10.82
N ARG A 4 80.07 -38.11 -10.22
CA ARG A 4 79.37 -38.38 -8.93
C ARG A 4 77.95 -37.79 -9.02
N TYR A 5 77.01 -38.39 -8.29
CA TYR A 5 75.63 -37.94 -8.10
C TYR A 5 75.54 -36.62 -7.32
N HIS A 6 74.64 -35.71 -7.75
CA HIS A 6 73.92 -34.83 -6.82
C HIS A 6 72.42 -34.81 -7.17
N LYS A 7 71.64 -35.30 -6.21
CA LYS A 7 70.18 -35.17 -6.15
C LYS A 7 69.81 -33.69 -6.04
N LEU A 8 69.01 -33.17 -6.96
CA LEU A 8 68.21 -31.97 -6.72
C LEU A 8 66.73 -32.36 -6.78
N PHE A 9 66.12 -32.35 -5.60
CA PHE A 9 64.67 -32.46 -5.42
C PHE A 9 64.04 -31.15 -5.89
N LEU A 10 63.31 -31.17 -7.00
CA LEU A 10 62.48 -30.05 -7.44
C LEU A 10 61.15 -30.15 -6.65
N ILE A 11 61.01 -29.34 -5.60
CA ILE A 11 59.76 -29.17 -4.87
C ILE A 11 58.90 -28.21 -5.71
N CYS A 12 57.82 -28.75 -6.29
CA CYS A 12 56.78 -28.00 -6.96
C CYS A 12 55.94 -27.27 -5.89
N LEU A 13 56.22 -25.98 -5.67
CA LEU A 13 55.38 -25.12 -4.83
C LEU A 13 54.13 -24.74 -5.64
N CYS A 14 53.03 -25.43 -5.37
CA CYS A 14 51.70 -25.08 -5.87
C CYS A 14 51.20 -23.85 -5.11
N LEU A 15 51.17 -22.68 -5.77
CA LEU A 15 50.56 -21.45 -5.26
C LEU A 15 49.03 -21.60 -5.28
N CYS A 16 48.45 -22.11 -4.19
CA CYS A 16 47.02 -21.98 -3.93
C CYS A 16 46.72 -20.55 -3.46
N SER A 17 46.15 -19.74 -4.36
CA SER A 17 45.54 -18.46 -4.03
C SER A 17 44.36 -18.66 -3.07
N LEU A 18 44.55 -18.29 -1.80
CA LEU A 18 43.48 -18.18 -0.81
C LEU A 18 42.59 -16.98 -1.18
N ALA A 19 41.49 -17.24 -1.89
CA ALA A 19 40.39 -16.30 -1.98
C ALA A 19 39.72 -16.21 -0.61
N PHE A 20 39.99 -15.14 0.13
CA PHE A 20 39.19 -14.74 1.29
C PHE A 20 37.81 -14.30 0.79
N VAL A 21 36.88 -15.25 0.68
CA VAL A 21 35.46 -14.96 0.57
C VAL A 21 35.03 -14.47 1.95
N THR A 22 34.89 -13.16 2.10
CA THR A 22 34.20 -12.58 3.25
C THR A 22 32.75 -13.03 3.17
N ILE A 23 32.41 -14.04 3.96
CA ILE A 23 31.02 -14.44 4.20
C ILE A 23 30.38 -13.29 4.97
N VAL A 24 29.74 -12.37 4.25
CA VAL A 24 28.79 -11.44 4.86
C VAL A 24 27.65 -12.31 5.39
N PRO A 25 27.34 -12.30 6.71
CA PRO A 25 26.21 -13.06 7.20
C PRO A 25 24.96 -12.46 6.57
N ARG A 26 24.31 -13.26 5.71
CA ARG A 26 23.02 -12.94 5.13
C ARG A 26 22.06 -12.77 6.30
N ALA A 27 21.64 -11.53 6.56
CA ALA A 27 20.57 -11.24 7.49
C ALA A 27 19.39 -12.11 7.08
N HIS A 28 19.05 -13.06 7.93
CA HIS A 28 17.86 -13.87 7.76
C HIS A 28 16.68 -12.89 7.90
N ALA A 29 16.07 -12.54 6.78
CA ALA A 29 14.74 -11.94 6.81
C ALA A 29 13.86 -12.92 7.58
N ILE A 30 13.49 -12.55 8.80
CA ILE A 30 12.48 -13.27 9.56
C ILE A 30 11.23 -13.20 8.68
N PRO A 31 10.73 -14.32 8.13
CA PRO A 31 9.48 -14.27 7.41
C PRO A 31 8.44 -13.92 8.46
N LEU A 32 7.80 -12.75 8.31
CA LEU A 32 6.63 -12.40 9.09
C LEU A 32 5.50 -13.32 8.61
N HIS A 33 5.52 -14.57 9.09
CA HIS A 33 4.46 -15.53 8.93
C HIS A 33 3.27 -15.03 9.73
N CYS A 34 2.40 -14.25 9.07
CA CYS A 34 1.00 -14.26 9.43
C CYS A 34 0.39 -15.45 8.69
N ASN A 35 0.13 -16.53 9.44
CA ASN A 35 -0.65 -17.65 8.96
C ASN A 35 -2.10 -17.18 8.75
N CYS A 36 -2.40 -16.74 7.53
CA CYS A 36 -3.75 -16.52 7.03
C CYS A 36 -3.82 -17.17 5.64
N GLY A 37 -3.62 -18.48 5.59
CA GLY A 37 -3.92 -19.25 4.38
C GLY A 37 -5.43 -19.35 4.24
N GLU A 38 -5.98 -18.69 3.22
CA GLU A 38 -7.08 -19.18 2.35
C GLU A 38 -7.59 -18.06 1.43
N GLU A 39 -6.74 -17.44 0.60
CA GLU A 39 -7.18 -16.30 -0.25
C GLU A 39 -6.64 -16.35 -1.68
N ASP A 40 -6.65 -17.55 -2.26
CA ASP A 40 -6.64 -17.74 -3.72
C ASP A 40 -7.35 -19.06 -4.09
N ARG A 41 -8.43 -19.41 -3.38
CA ARG A 41 -9.16 -20.65 -3.63
C ARG A 41 -10.08 -20.50 -4.86
N ASP A 42 -10.27 -21.60 -5.56
CA ASP A 42 -11.23 -21.68 -6.66
C ASP A 42 -12.67 -21.67 -6.11
N LEU A 43 -13.46 -20.71 -6.58
CA LEU A 43 -14.85 -20.56 -6.17
C LEU A 43 -15.74 -21.45 -7.05
N ARG A 44 -16.49 -22.36 -6.45
CA ARG A 44 -17.34 -23.32 -7.15
C ARG A 44 -18.47 -23.82 -6.26
N LEU A 45 -19.48 -24.43 -6.87
CA LEU A 45 -20.55 -25.08 -6.15
C LEU A 45 -20.02 -26.32 -5.40
N THR A 46 -20.17 -26.35 -4.08
CA THR A 46 -19.77 -27.46 -3.20
C THR A 46 -20.88 -27.83 -2.22
N THR A 47 -20.74 -28.96 -1.51
CA THR A 47 -21.62 -29.36 -0.40
C THR A 47 -20.76 -29.61 0.84
N PRO A 48 -20.80 -28.77 1.89
CA PRO A 48 -21.59 -27.54 2.02
C PRO A 48 -21.13 -26.44 1.05
N ALA A 49 -22.03 -25.51 0.72
CA ALA A 49 -21.70 -24.40 -0.19
C ALA A 49 -20.54 -23.56 0.37
N GLN A 50 -19.61 -23.19 -0.52
CA GLN A 50 -18.56 -22.25 -0.17
C GLN A 50 -19.22 -20.93 0.27
N GLN A 51 -18.75 -20.44 1.40
CA GLN A 51 -19.17 -19.17 1.96
C GLN A 51 -17.94 -18.32 2.20
N GLY A 52 -18.09 -17.03 2.00
CA GLY A 52 -17.02 -16.10 2.24
C GLY A 52 -17.19 -14.79 1.49
N PRO A 53 -16.39 -13.80 1.88
CA PRO A 53 -16.42 -12.48 1.26
C PRO A 53 -15.88 -12.50 -0.18
N ASP A 54 -15.11 -13.52 -0.56
CA ASP A 54 -14.67 -13.82 -1.93
C ASP A 54 -15.85 -14.15 -2.85
N VAL A 55 -16.80 -14.94 -2.36
CA VAL A 55 -18.05 -15.24 -3.07
C VAL A 55 -18.93 -14.01 -3.21
N GLU A 56 -18.95 -13.16 -2.18
CA GLU A 56 -19.73 -11.93 -2.19
C GLU A 56 -19.21 -10.92 -3.21
N GLU A 57 -17.88 -10.77 -3.32
CA GLU A 57 -17.23 -9.96 -4.35
C GLU A 57 -17.64 -10.43 -5.75
N LEU A 58 -17.57 -11.74 -5.97
CA LEU A 58 -17.97 -12.36 -7.23
C LEU A 58 -19.45 -12.06 -7.54
N GLN A 59 -20.35 -12.15 -6.55
CA GLN A 59 -21.76 -11.83 -6.73
C GLN A 59 -22.00 -10.36 -7.08
N ILE A 60 -21.28 -9.42 -6.44
CA ILE A 60 -21.34 -7.98 -6.77
C ILE A 60 -20.93 -7.76 -8.22
N VAL A 61 -19.77 -8.30 -8.63
CA VAL A 61 -19.25 -8.12 -9.99
C VAL A 61 -20.17 -8.74 -11.02
N LEU A 62 -20.64 -9.98 -10.81
CA LEU A 62 -21.58 -10.62 -11.72
C LEU A 62 -22.92 -9.87 -11.81
N LYS A 63 -23.34 -9.18 -10.74
CA LYS A 63 -24.56 -8.37 -10.73
C LYS A 63 -24.41 -7.07 -11.50
N GLU A 64 -23.29 -6.38 -11.32
CA GLU A 64 -22.96 -5.17 -12.09
C GLU A 64 -22.83 -5.47 -13.59
N LEU A 65 -22.31 -6.63 -13.95
CA LEU A 65 -22.23 -7.09 -15.35
C LEU A 65 -23.55 -7.66 -15.89
N GLY A 66 -24.62 -7.66 -15.09
CA GLY A 66 -25.94 -8.15 -15.50
C GLY A 66 -26.06 -9.68 -15.62
N TYR A 67 -25.07 -10.44 -15.16
CA TYR A 67 -25.10 -11.91 -15.18
C TYR A 67 -25.77 -12.54 -13.95
N TYR A 68 -25.83 -11.82 -12.83
CA TYR A 68 -26.37 -12.29 -11.55
C TYR A 68 -27.59 -11.48 -11.09
N GLU A 69 -28.71 -12.18 -10.92
CA GLU A 69 -30.00 -11.61 -10.47
C GLU A 69 -30.30 -11.94 -9.00
N GLY A 70 -29.45 -12.74 -8.35
CA GLY A 70 -29.64 -13.18 -6.96
C GLY A 70 -29.33 -12.12 -5.91
N GLU A 71 -29.53 -12.52 -4.65
CA GLU A 71 -29.10 -11.75 -3.49
C GLU A 71 -27.58 -11.89 -3.28
N ILE A 72 -26.93 -10.76 -3.02
CA ILE A 72 -25.52 -10.74 -2.61
C ILE A 72 -25.50 -11.21 -1.15
N ASN A 73 -25.12 -12.45 -0.92
CA ASN A 73 -25.21 -13.12 0.39
C ASN A 73 -23.92 -13.88 0.78
N GLY A 74 -22.87 -13.77 -0.03
CA GLY A 74 -21.58 -14.41 0.22
C GLY A 74 -21.61 -15.93 0.22
N THR A 75 -22.65 -16.56 -0.36
CA THR A 75 -22.81 -18.02 -0.45
C THR A 75 -22.82 -18.48 -1.91
N PHE A 76 -21.94 -19.42 -2.26
CA PHE A 76 -21.78 -19.88 -3.64
C PHE A 76 -22.82 -20.96 -3.92
N GLY A 77 -24.04 -20.51 -4.20
CA GLY A 77 -25.17 -21.38 -4.55
C GLY A 77 -25.30 -21.59 -6.06
N ALA A 78 -26.33 -22.35 -6.45
CA ALA A 78 -26.62 -22.64 -7.86
C ALA A 78 -26.85 -21.38 -8.72
N ALA A 79 -27.40 -20.30 -8.12
CA ALA A 79 -27.55 -19.02 -8.81
C ALA A 79 -26.20 -18.37 -9.15
N THR A 80 -25.24 -18.42 -8.21
CA THR A 80 -23.88 -17.90 -8.40
C THR A 80 -23.15 -18.73 -9.45
N GLU A 81 -23.22 -20.05 -9.36
CA GLU A 81 -22.65 -20.97 -10.36
C GLU A 81 -23.20 -20.69 -11.78
N LYS A 82 -24.52 -20.51 -11.91
CA LYS A 82 -25.16 -20.19 -13.19
C LYS A 82 -24.64 -18.86 -13.76
N ALA A 83 -24.45 -17.85 -12.91
CA ALA A 83 -23.90 -16.57 -13.33
C ALA A 83 -22.41 -16.66 -13.70
N VAL A 84 -21.62 -17.47 -12.98
CA VAL A 84 -20.23 -17.77 -13.35
C VAL A 84 -20.16 -18.44 -14.72
N LYS A 85 -21.01 -19.43 -15.01
CA LYS A 85 -21.05 -20.09 -16.32
C LYS A 85 -21.41 -19.14 -17.46
N LYS A 86 -22.34 -18.20 -17.22
CA LYS A 86 -22.65 -17.13 -18.18
C LYS A 86 -21.43 -16.25 -18.42
N LEU A 87 -20.77 -15.82 -17.36
CA LEU A 87 -19.55 -15.00 -17.45
C LEU A 87 -18.44 -15.75 -18.21
N GLN A 88 -18.19 -17.01 -17.88
CA GLN A 88 -17.19 -17.84 -18.56
C GLN A 88 -17.51 -17.98 -20.06
N THR A 89 -18.78 -18.18 -20.41
CA THR A 89 -19.22 -18.24 -21.81
C THR A 89 -18.91 -16.92 -22.53
N TRP A 90 -19.18 -15.79 -21.88
CA TRP A 90 -18.87 -14.46 -22.43
C TRP A 90 -17.35 -14.23 -22.57
N LEU A 91 -16.56 -14.66 -21.59
CA LEU A 91 -15.09 -14.65 -21.62
C LEU A 91 -14.48 -15.66 -22.60
N GLN A 92 -15.30 -16.45 -23.31
CA GLN A 92 -14.86 -17.55 -24.18
C GLN A 92 -13.99 -18.60 -23.45
N LEU A 93 -14.26 -18.79 -22.15
CA LEU A 93 -13.66 -19.81 -21.30
C LEU A 93 -14.59 -21.02 -21.17
N PRO A 94 -14.05 -22.21 -20.79
CA PRO A 94 -14.89 -23.35 -20.43
C PRO A 94 -15.90 -22.96 -19.34
N ALA A 95 -17.19 -23.18 -19.61
CA ALA A 95 -18.27 -22.88 -18.67
C ALA A 95 -18.41 -23.97 -17.59
N ASP A 96 -17.33 -24.26 -16.88
CA ASP A 96 -17.25 -25.31 -15.85
C ASP A 96 -17.84 -24.87 -14.50
N GLY A 97 -18.16 -23.58 -14.32
CA GLY A 97 -18.71 -23.02 -13.09
C GLY A 97 -17.68 -22.76 -12.00
N ILE A 98 -16.39 -22.87 -12.31
CA ILE A 98 -15.28 -22.62 -11.39
C ILE A 98 -14.71 -21.22 -11.66
N PHE A 99 -14.74 -20.34 -10.65
CA PHE A 99 -14.15 -19.01 -10.70
C PHE A 99 -12.81 -19.01 -9.97
N GLY A 100 -11.74 -19.31 -10.71
CA GLY A 100 -10.36 -19.38 -10.24
C GLY A 100 -9.49 -18.25 -10.77
N ALA A 101 -8.17 -18.41 -10.66
CA ALA A 101 -7.20 -17.40 -11.09
C ALA A 101 -7.32 -17.04 -12.58
N LYS A 102 -7.64 -18.03 -13.44
CA LYS A 102 -7.81 -17.84 -14.87
C LYS A 102 -9.02 -16.96 -15.20
N GLU A 103 -10.14 -17.22 -14.54
CA GLU A 103 -11.37 -16.44 -14.71
C GLU A 103 -11.21 -15.04 -14.13
N ARG A 104 -10.50 -14.90 -12.99
CA ARG A 104 -10.12 -13.60 -12.42
C ARG A 104 -9.30 -12.78 -13.42
N GLU A 105 -8.24 -13.37 -13.98
CA GLU A 105 -7.39 -12.72 -14.97
C GLU A 105 -8.17 -12.37 -16.24
N ALA A 106 -8.93 -13.31 -16.80
CA ALA A 106 -9.73 -13.07 -18.00
C ALA A 106 -10.83 -12.03 -17.77
N LEU A 107 -11.47 -12.02 -16.60
CA LEU A 107 -12.44 -11.01 -16.22
C LEU A 107 -11.78 -9.62 -16.13
N THR A 108 -10.63 -9.51 -15.45
CA THR A 108 -9.88 -8.25 -15.39
C THR A 108 -9.46 -7.78 -16.80
N ILE A 109 -8.95 -8.69 -17.65
CA ILE A 109 -8.60 -8.38 -19.04
C ILE A 109 -9.84 -7.98 -19.83
N SER A 110 -10.98 -8.62 -19.64
CA SER A 110 -12.20 -8.36 -20.40
C SER A 110 -12.89 -7.06 -19.97
N LEU A 111 -12.90 -6.73 -18.67
CA LEU A 111 -13.32 -5.42 -18.19
C LEU A 111 -12.38 -4.32 -18.68
N ALA A 112 -11.08 -4.64 -18.78
CA ALA A 112 -10.13 -3.77 -19.47
C ALA A 112 -10.41 -3.72 -20.98
N HIS A 113 -10.84 -4.80 -21.64
CA HIS A 113 -11.13 -4.86 -23.08
C HIS A 113 -12.49 -4.24 -23.49
N GLU A 114 -13.51 -4.29 -22.64
CA GLU A 114 -14.74 -3.51 -22.84
C GLU A 114 -14.44 -2.01 -22.79
N SER A 115 -13.42 -1.62 -22.00
CA SER A 115 -12.84 -0.28 -22.08
C SER A 115 -11.88 -0.06 -23.28
N ILE A 116 -11.57 -1.08 -24.11
CA ILE A 116 -10.69 -1.00 -25.30
C ILE A 116 -11.43 -0.78 -26.62
N HIS A 117 -12.74 -0.98 -26.68
CA HIS A 117 -13.52 -0.33 -27.75
C HIS A 117 -13.51 1.22 -27.62
N THR A 118 -12.95 1.71 -26.52
CA THR A 118 -12.40 3.06 -26.36
C THR A 118 -10.95 2.99 -25.88
N SER A 119 -10.02 2.43 -26.68
CA SER A 119 -8.56 2.57 -26.53
C SER A 119 -8.08 2.76 -25.09
N THR A 120 -7.64 1.73 -24.35
CA THR A 120 -7.05 1.98 -23.01
C THR A 120 -6.01 3.09 -23.17
N PRO A 121 -6.21 4.27 -22.56
CA PRO A 121 -5.14 5.22 -22.54
C PRO A 121 -3.98 4.51 -21.85
N GLY A 122 -2.74 4.73 -22.30
CA GLY A 122 -1.61 4.51 -21.40
C GLY A 122 -1.85 5.24 -20.06
N PRO A 123 -0.93 5.13 -19.08
CA PRO A 123 -1.02 5.99 -17.91
C PRO A 123 -1.34 7.43 -18.38
N PRO A 124 -2.36 8.09 -17.81
CA PRO A 124 -2.78 9.38 -18.31
C PRO A 124 -1.57 10.32 -18.35
N PRO A 125 -1.40 11.10 -19.43
CA PRO A 125 -0.21 11.91 -19.60
C PRO A 125 -0.14 12.97 -18.51
N GLY A 126 0.97 13.03 -17.77
CA GLY A 126 1.19 14.01 -16.71
C GLY A 126 1.79 13.41 -15.43
N GLU A 127 1.97 14.24 -14.41
CA GLU A 127 2.40 13.78 -13.09
C GLU A 127 1.23 13.14 -12.33
N LEU A 128 1.31 11.82 -12.14
CA LEU A 128 0.35 11.07 -11.34
C LEU A 128 0.55 11.30 -9.84
N ARG A 129 -0.54 11.58 -9.13
CA ARG A 129 -0.59 11.68 -7.67
C ARG A 129 -1.85 11.00 -7.14
N ILE A 130 -1.79 10.52 -5.91
CA ILE A 130 -2.93 9.94 -5.20
C ILE A 130 -3.32 10.88 -4.06
N GLU A 131 -4.60 11.15 -3.91
CA GLU A 131 -5.16 11.76 -2.71
C GLU A 131 -6.18 10.80 -2.08
N VAL A 132 -6.14 10.65 -0.77
CA VAL A 132 -7.10 9.84 -0.01
C VAL A 132 -7.81 10.72 0.99
N ASP A 133 -9.12 10.89 0.82
CA ASP A 133 -9.97 11.59 1.77
C ASP A 133 -10.56 10.59 2.77
N THR A 134 -10.12 10.67 4.02
CA THR A 134 -10.52 9.71 5.07
C THR A 134 -11.94 9.94 5.59
N GLU A 135 -12.52 11.12 5.40
CA GLU A 135 -13.91 11.40 5.79
C GLU A 135 -14.86 10.88 4.72
N LYS A 136 -14.59 11.24 3.46
CA LYS A 136 -15.36 10.79 2.29
C LYS A 136 -15.12 9.33 1.95
N LYS A 137 -14.02 8.74 2.45
CA LYS A 137 -13.63 7.34 2.19
C LYS A 137 -13.46 7.09 0.70
N THR A 138 -12.73 8.01 0.06
CA THR A 138 -12.43 7.99 -1.36
C THR A 138 -10.94 8.12 -1.61
N LEU A 139 -10.47 7.41 -2.62
CA LEU A 139 -9.15 7.59 -3.22
C LEU A 139 -9.32 8.27 -4.58
N THR A 140 -8.68 9.42 -4.75
CA THR A 140 -8.69 10.20 -5.98
C THR A 140 -7.34 10.05 -6.67
N LEU A 141 -7.36 9.64 -7.93
CA LEU A 141 -6.21 9.69 -8.82
C LEU A 141 -6.19 11.08 -9.48
N LEU A 142 -5.07 11.80 -9.34
CA LEU A 142 -4.85 13.11 -9.95
C LEU A 142 -3.78 13.02 -11.03
N VAL A 143 -3.96 13.85 -12.06
CA VAL A 143 -3.01 14.07 -13.15
C VAL A 143 -2.80 15.56 -13.26
N ASP A 144 -1.55 16.02 -13.08
CA ASP A 144 -1.21 17.45 -13.08
C ASP A 144 -2.11 18.28 -12.14
N ASP A 145 -2.35 17.72 -10.94
CA ASP A 145 -3.21 18.27 -9.88
C ASP A 145 -4.71 18.44 -10.25
N GLN A 146 -5.15 17.85 -11.37
CA GLN A 146 -6.57 17.74 -11.74
C GLN A 146 -7.11 16.35 -11.42
N VAL A 147 -8.37 16.28 -10.99
CA VAL A 147 -9.06 15.02 -10.72
C VAL A 147 -9.20 14.23 -12.02
N PHE A 148 -8.57 13.05 -12.07
CA PHE A 148 -8.72 12.12 -13.19
C PHE A 148 -9.83 11.10 -12.91
N LYS A 149 -9.78 10.44 -11.75
CA LYS A 149 -10.78 9.45 -11.34
C LYS A 149 -10.88 9.33 -9.83
N VAL A 150 -12.06 8.99 -9.33
CA VAL A 150 -12.35 8.80 -7.90
C VAL A 150 -12.82 7.36 -7.68
N TYR A 151 -12.26 6.70 -6.68
CA TYR A 151 -12.57 5.33 -6.29
C TYR A 151 -13.04 5.30 -4.84
N PRO A 152 -14.05 4.49 -4.48
CA PRO A 152 -14.38 4.26 -3.09
C PRO A 152 -13.26 3.45 -2.42
N CYS A 153 -12.97 3.74 -1.15
CA CYS A 153 -11.98 3.00 -0.38
C CYS A 153 -12.45 2.72 1.05
N ALA A 154 -11.85 1.74 1.74
CA ALA A 154 -11.96 1.64 3.19
C ALA A 154 -10.74 2.26 3.86
N VAL A 155 -10.95 2.91 5.00
CA VAL A 155 -9.89 3.56 5.77
C VAL A 155 -9.76 2.95 7.17
N GLY A 156 -8.78 3.43 7.93
CA GLY A 156 -8.56 3.03 9.31
C GLY A 156 -9.75 3.32 10.23
N LYS A 157 -10.05 2.39 11.13
CA LYS A 157 -11.04 2.59 12.21
C LYS A 157 -10.69 3.79 13.10
N PRO A 158 -11.63 4.35 13.89
CA PRO A 158 -11.32 5.42 14.85
C PRO A 158 -10.16 5.11 15.81
N SER A 159 -9.99 3.85 16.21
CA SER A 159 -8.89 3.38 17.07
C SER A 159 -7.57 3.13 16.32
N THR A 160 -7.61 3.00 15.00
CA THR A 160 -6.46 2.70 14.13
C THR A 160 -6.51 3.57 12.88
N LYS A 161 -6.58 4.89 13.08
CA LYS A 161 -6.74 5.86 12.00
C LYS A 161 -5.64 5.73 10.95
N SER A 162 -6.01 5.96 9.69
CA SER A 162 -5.06 6.08 8.60
C SER A 162 -4.09 7.24 8.84
N PRO A 163 -2.83 7.14 8.40
CA PRO A 163 -1.82 8.15 8.67
C PRO A 163 -2.05 9.37 7.76
N VAL A 164 -2.80 10.36 8.23
CA VAL A 164 -3.01 11.65 7.53
C VAL A 164 -1.68 12.36 7.37
N GLY A 165 -1.28 12.70 6.14
CA GLY A 165 0.03 13.27 5.84
C GLY A 165 0.45 13.09 4.38
N GLU A 166 1.70 13.41 4.09
CA GLU A 166 2.28 13.35 2.75
C GLU A 166 3.28 12.19 2.64
N TRP A 167 2.98 11.23 1.76
CA TRP A 167 3.71 9.97 1.60
C TRP A 167 4.18 9.73 0.17
N ARG A 168 4.99 8.69 0.00
CA ARG A 168 5.40 8.16 -1.28
C ARG A 168 5.23 6.65 -1.32
N VAL A 169 4.88 6.14 -2.50
CA VAL A 169 4.94 4.71 -2.79
C VAL A 169 6.41 4.28 -2.79
N ILE A 170 6.78 3.32 -1.96
CA ILE A 170 8.15 2.78 -1.87
C ILE A 170 8.24 1.33 -2.30
N LEU A 171 7.10 0.66 -2.44
CA LEU A 171 7.05 -0.75 -2.75
C LEU A 171 5.78 -1.09 -3.51
N LYS A 172 5.91 -1.98 -4.50
CA LYS A 172 4.78 -2.56 -5.22
C LYS A 172 4.88 -4.08 -5.14
N SER A 173 3.76 -4.76 -4.91
CA SER A 173 3.70 -6.22 -4.95
C SER A 173 2.36 -6.69 -5.53
N THR A 174 2.39 -7.75 -6.32
CA THR A 174 1.20 -8.47 -6.82
C THR A 174 0.82 -9.65 -5.92
N ASN A 175 1.62 -9.97 -4.91
CA ASN A 175 1.36 -11.05 -3.96
C ASN A 175 1.99 -10.70 -2.60
N TRP A 176 1.34 -9.80 -1.86
CA TRP A 176 1.78 -9.39 -0.52
C TRP A 176 1.26 -10.33 0.59
N GLY A 177 0.25 -11.13 0.28
CA GLY A 177 -0.44 -12.02 1.20
C GLY A 177 -1.95 -11.87 1.06
N GLY A 178 -2.69 -12.97 1.23
CA GLY A 178 -4.13 -13.07 0.92
C GLY A 178 -4.95 -11.85 1.35
N GLY A 179 -4.88 -11.52 2.65
CA GLY A 179 -5.69 -10.47 3.29
C GLY A 179 -5.56 -9.05 2.71
N PHE A 180 -4.62 -8.85 1.79
CA PHE A 180 -4.32 -7.58 1.15
C PHE A 180 -4.82 -7.50 -0.30
N GLY A 181 -5.54 -8.52 -0.77
CA GLY A 181 -6.07 -8.59 -2.13
C GLY A 181 -4.96 -8.75 -3.17
N THR A 182 -5.25 -8.33 -4.40
CA THR A 182 -4.42 -8.69 -5.55
C THR A 182 -3.23 -7.76 -5.79
N ARG A 183 -3.22 -6.57 -5.19
CA ARG A 183 -2.17 -5.56 -5.38
C ARG A 183 -1.86 -4.84 -4.08
N TRP A 184 -0.59 -4.50 -3.87
CA TRP A 184 -0.09 -3.76 -2.72
C TRP A 184 0.81 -2.60 -3.17
N LEU A 185 0.52 -1.39 -2.68
CA LEU A 185 1.31 -0.17 -2.83
C LEU A 185 1.75 0.30 -1.44
N GLY A 186 2.98 -0.04 -1.03
CA GLY A 186 3.52 0.30 0.29
C GLY A 186 3.94 1.77 0.40
N LEU A 187 3.65 2.40 1.53
CA LEU A 187 3.91 3.82 1.81
C LEU A 187 5.11 3.99 2.75
N ASN A 188 5.85 5.09 2.59
CA ASN A 188 7.06 5.42 3.37
C ASN A 188 6.80 5.98 4.79
N VAL A 189 5.76 5.50 5.46
CA VAL A 189 5.40 5.94 6.82
C VAL A 189 6.46 5.47 7.83
N PRO A 190 7.10 6.36 8.61
CA PRO A 190 8.29 5.99 9.37
C PRO A 190 8.05 5.09 10.59
N TRP A 191 6.82 4.98 11.08
CA TRP A 191 6.49 4.25 12.32
C TRP A 191 5.72 2.94 12.09
N GLY A 192 5.54 2.51 10.83
CA GLY A 192 4.83 1.26 10.58
C GLY A 192 4.66 0.94 9.11
N ILE A 193 4.06 -0.23 8.86
CA ILE A 193 3.77 -0.72 7.53
C ILE A 193 2.36 -0.26 7.16
N TYR A 194 2.28 0.65 6.20
CA TYR A 194 1.03 1.18 5.66
C TYR A 194 1.05 1.04 4.15
N GLY A 195 -0.12 0.87 3.55
CA GLY A 195 -0.25 0.70 2.11
C GLY A 195 -1.64 1.01 1.59
N ILE A 196 -1.72 1.23 0.29
CA ILE A 196 -2.95 1.15 -0.50
C ILE A 196 -2.97 -0.25 -1.12
N HIS A 197 -4.04 -1.00 -0.93
CA HIS A 197 -4.08 -2.38 -1.36
C HIS A 197 -5.50 -2.84 -1.69
N GLY A 198 -5.62 -3.96 -2.41
CA GLY A 198 -6.89 -4.63 -2.67
C GLY A 198 -7.52 -5.17 -1.37
N THR A 199 -8.63 -5.90 -1.45
CA THR A 199 -9.17 -6.51 -0.24
C THR A 199 -9.96 -7.77 -0.55
N ASN A 200 -9.86 -8.73 0.35
CA ASN A 200 -10.74 -9.88 0.49
C ASN A 200 -12.04 -9.58 1.25
N LYS A 201 -12.25 -8.33 1.69
CA LYS A 201 -13.44 -7.88 2.44
C LYS A 201 -14.07 -6.72 1.69
N PRO A 202 -14.65 -6.95 0.49
CA PRO A 202 -15.21 -5.89 -0.36
C PRO A 202 -16.28 -5.07 0.37
N ASN A 203 -17.07 -5.69 1.25
CA ASN A 203 -18.05 -5.02 2.11
C ASN A 203 -17.45 -3.98 3.08
N SER A 204 -16.13 -3.97 3.25
CA SER A 204 -15.46 -2.94 4.05
C SER A 204 -15.27 -1.63 3.28
N ILE A 205 -15.33 -1.64 1.95
CA ILE A 205 -15.18 -0.45 1.11
C ILE A 205 -16.31 0.54 1.42
N GLY A 206 -15.97 1.83 1.51
CA GLY A 206 -16.90 2.87 1.96
C GLY A 206 -17.06 2.97 3.48
N THR A 207 -16.30 2.20 4.26
CA THR A 207 -16.34 2.23 5.74
C THR A 207 -14.96 2.45 6.39
N ALA A 208 -14.95 2.73 7.69
CA ALA A 208 -13.73 2.76 8.50
C ALA A 208 -13.52 1.40 9.16
N ALA A 209 -12.73 0.52 8.53
CA ALA A 209 -12.68 -0.90 8.86
C ALA A 209 -11.26 -1.51 8.89
N SER A 210 -10.25 -0.80 8.42
CA SER A 210 -8.87 -1.30 8.37
C SER A 210 -8.10 -0.99 9.65
N ALA A 211 -6.90 -1.58 9.78
CA ALA A 211 -5.93 -1.25 10.82
C ALA A 211 -5.08 0.01 10.51
N GLY A 212 -5.48 0.80 9.51
CA GLY A 212 -4.82 2.04 9.09
C GLY A 212 -4.49 2.08 7.59
N CYS A 213 -4.37 0.93 6.92
CA CYS A 213 -4.19 0.86 5.47
C CYS A 213 -5.42 1.34 4.70
N ILE A 214 -5.22 1.67 3.42
CA ILE A 214 -6.30 2.05 2.52
C ILE A 214 -6.67 0.82 1.68
N ARG A 215 -7.91 0.36 1.81
CA ARG A 215 -8.41 -0.78 1.03
C ARG A 215 -9.16 -0.28 -0.19
N MET A 216 -8.93 -0.90 -1.32
CA MET A 216 -9.66 -0.71 -2.57
C MET A 216 -10.32 -2.02 -2.99
N HIS A 217 -11.33 -1.95 -3.85
CA HIS A 217 -11.74 -3.16 -4.58
C HIS A 217 -10.56 -3.67 -5.42
N ASN A 218 -10.47 -4.99 -5.59
CA ASN A 218 -9.37 -5.60 -6.34
C ASN A 218 -9.33 -5.07 -7.78
N ARG A 219 -10.49 -4.92 -8.43
CA ARG A 219 -10.61 -4.32 -9.77
C ARG A 219 -10.01 -2.90 -9.87
N ASP A 220 -10.25 -2.07 -8.85
CA ASP A 220 -9.86 -0.66 -8.87
C ASP A 220 -8.34 -0.52 -8.64
N VAL A 221 -7.79 -1.30 -7.71
CA VAL A 221 -6.34 -1.29 -7.48
C VAL A 221 -5.59 -1.91 -8.67
N GLU A 222 -6.15 -2.93 -9.31
CA GLU A 222 -5.57 -3.54 -10.53
C GLU A 222 -5.50 -2.57 -11.69
N GLU A 223 -6.53 -1.72 -11.87
CA GLU A 223 -6.58 -0.66 -12.87
C GLU A 223 -5.44 0.34 -12.69
N ILE A 224 -5.26 0.87 -11.48
CA ILE A 224 -4.26 1.93 -11.23
C ILE A 224 -2.84 1.39 -11.03
N PHE A 225 -2.69 0.14 -10.57
CA PHE A 225 -1.39 -0.45 -10.25
C PHE A 225 -0.34 -0.34 -11.37
N PRO A 226 -0.63 -0.59 -12.67
CA PRO A 226 0.35 -0.41 -13.73
C PRO A 226 0.79 1.04 -13.92
N TRP A 227 -0.06 2.03 -13.60
CA TRP A 227 0.22 3.45 -13.79
C TRP A 227 1.03 4.06 -12.64
N ILE A 228 0.79 3.60 -11.41
CA ILE A 228 1.48 4.11 -10.23
C ILE A 228 2.93 3.61 -10.17
N SER A 229 3.88 4.54 -10.08
CA SER A 229 5.30 4.23 -9.97
C SER A 229 5.80 4.32 -8.53
N VAL A 230 6.91 3.64 -8.24
CA VAL A 230 7.64 3.92 -7.00
C VAL A 230 8.07 5.39 -7.02
N GLY A 231 7.84 6.10 -5.92
CA GLY A 231 8.03 7.54 -5.79
C GLY A 231 6.78 8.39 -6.00
N THR A 232 5.70 7.83 -6.57
CA THR A 232 4.40 8.52 -6.71
C THR A 232 3.94 9.07 -5.37
N ARG A 233 3.53 10.34 -5.36
CA ARG A 233 3.08 11.04 -4.15
C ARG A 233 1.70 10.57 -3.75
N VAL A 234 1.50 10.42 -2.44
CA VAL A 234 0.22 10.05 -1.83
C VAL A 234 -0.08 11.03 -0.71
N SER A 235 -1.12 11.85 -0.87
CA SER A 235 -1.66 12.71 0.18
C SER A 235 -2.80 11.98 0.88
N ILE A 236 -2.78 11.86 2.20
CA ILE A 236 -3.91 11.36 2.98
C ILE A 236 -4.44 12.53 3.82
N ILE A 237 -5.70 12.89 3.61
CA ILE A 237 -6.35 14.05 4.23
C ILE A 237 -7.50 13.64 5.15
N GLY A 238 -7.85 14.52 6.08
CA GLY A 238 -8.95 14.37 7.03
C GLY A 238 -8.49 14.49 8.50
N PRO A 239 -9.36 14.13 9.46
CA PRO A 239 -9.11 14.39 10.88
C PRO A 239 -8.03 13.46 11.44
N PHE A 240 -6.91 14.05 11.85
CA PHE A 240 -5.82 13.32 12.52
C PHE A 240 -6.07 13.18 14.03
N PRO A 241 -5.58 12.10 14.68
CA PRO A 241 -5.71 11.95 16.12
C PRO A 241 -4.80 12.94 16.85
N ARG A 242 -5.35 13.75 17.76
CA ARG A 242 -4.56 14.50 18.73
C ARG A 242 -4.06 13.55 19.80
N ILE A 243 -2.78 13.22 19.76
CA ILE A 243 -2.10 12.41 20.79
C ILE A 243 -1.28 13.32 21.72
N PRO A 244 -0.94 12.88 22.93
CA PRO A 244 0.00 13.62 23.77
C PRO A 244 1.38 13.73 23.09
N VAL A 245 1.94 14.95 22.98
CA VAL A 245 3.26 15.17 22.41
C VAL A 245 4.33 15.26 23.48
N LYS A 246 5.38 14.44 23.37
CA LYS A 246 6.55 14.53 24.24
C LYS A 246 7.50 15.63 23.77
N SER A 247 7.84 16.52 24.69
CA SER A 247 8.82 17.60 24.48
C SER A 247 10.25 17.16 24.84
N PRO A 248 11.28 17.75 24.22
CA PRO A 248 11.22 18.54 22.99
C PRO A 248 11.20 17.64 21.74
N LEU A 249 10.54 18.10 20.67
CA LEU A 249 10.76 17.53 19.33
C LEU A 249 11.88 18.30 18.61
N LYS A 250 12.78 17.57 17.94
CA LYS A 250 13.97 18.13 17.30
C LYS A 250 14.43 17.31 16.09
N ILE A 251 15.36 17.90 15.33
CA ILE A 251 15.90 17.31 14.11
C ILE A 251 16.35 15.86 14.30
N GLY A 252 16.02 15.02 13.32
CA GLY A 252 16.37 13.61 13.26
C GLY A 252 15.34 12.66 13.88
N GLN A 253 14.34 13.18 14.59
CA GLN A 253 13.24 12.38 15.09
C GLN A 253 12.24 12.04 13.98
N ASN A 254 11.72 10.81 14.01
CA ASN A 254 10.63 10.37 13.12
C ASN A 254 9.52 9.78 13.98
N SER A 255 8.33 10.38 13.97
CA SER A 255 7.22 9.89 14.80
C SER A 255 5.86 10.50 14.42
N LYS A 256 4.78 9.96 15.00
CA LYS A 256 3.43 10.52 14.86
C LYS A 256 3.33 11.91 15.48
N GLU A 257 4.07 12.17 16.54
CA GLU A 257 4.16 13.47 17.21
C GLU A 257 4.80 14.53 16.31
N VAL A 258 5.85 14.16 15.56
CA VAL A 258 6.44 15.05 14.55
C VAL A 258 5.44 15.37 13.44
N GLN A 259 4.71 14.37 12.96
CA GLN A 259 3.65 14.59 11.98
C GLN A 259 2.60 15.58 12.50
N MET A 260 2.13 15.41 13.74
CA MET A 260 1.17 16.35 14.32
C MET A 260 1.74 17.75 14.43
N LEU A 261 2.99 17.89 14.87
CA LEU A 261 3.67 19.19 14.90
C LEU A 261 3.65 19.84 13.51
N GLN A 262 3.99 19.09 12.45
CA GLN A 262 3.97 19.59 11.09
C GLN A 262 2.55 20.01 10.65
N LEU A 263 1.54 19.18 10.91
CA LEU A 263 0.14 19.51 10.58
C LEU A 263 -0.30 20.79 11.29
N THR A 264 -0.05 20.91 12.60
CA THR A 264 -0.48 22.06 13.40
C THR A 264 0.33 23.33 13.09
N LEU A 265 1.62 23.22 12.77
CA LEU A 265 2.41 24.35 12.25
C LEU A 265 1.80 24.88 10.94
N ARG A 266 1.43 23.98 10.02
CA ARG A 266 0.82 24.36 8.74
C ARG A 266 -0.54 25.04 8.96
N GLU A 267 -1.38 24.52 9.86
CA GLU A 267 -2.64 25.14 10.27
C GLU A 267 -2.43 26.52 10.89
N ALA A 268 -1.36 26.70 11.66
CA ALA A 268 -0.97 27.99 12.26
C ALA A 268 -0.29 28.96 11.27
N GLY A 269 -0.15 28.59 9.99
CA GLY A 269 0.46 29.44 8.96
C GLY A 269 1.99 29.35 8.84
N PHE A 270 2.62 28.41 9.55
CA PHE A 270 4.07 28.17 9.49
C PHE A 270 4.36 26.93 8.65
N ASN A 271 4.84 27.09 7.42
CA ASN A 271 5.10 25.97 6.51
C ASN A 271 6.29 25.11 7.00
N PRO A 272 6.06 23.83 7.41
CA PRO A 272 7.10 22.95 7.94
C PRO A 272 7.80 22.10 6.87
N GLY A 273 7.52 22.34 5.58
CA GLY A 273 7.83 21.39 4.51
C GLY A 273 6.76 20.30 4.41
N SER A 274 7.15 19.08 4.05
CA SER A 274 6.22 17.94 3.93
C SER A 274 5.67 17.49 5.29
N THR A 275 4.43 16.98 5.33
CA THR A 275 3.84 16.35 6.54
C THR A 275 4.14 14.84 6.59
N ASP A 276 5.42 14.49 6.57
CA ASP A 276 5.94 13.12 6.47
C ASP A 276 6.33 12.49 7.83
N GLY A 277 6.14 13.25 8.91
CA GLY A 277 6.51 12.85 10.26
C GLY A 277 8.01 12.72 10.52
N ARG A 278 8.84 13.37 9.70
CA ARG A 278 10.30 13.42 9.84
C ARG A 278 10.73 14.85 10.19
N TYR A 279 11.38 15.01 11.34
CA TYR A 279 11.77 16.34 11.80
C TYR A 279 13.05 16.76 11.06
N GLY A 280 12.86 17.48 9.95
CA GLY A 280 13.93 17.99 9.11
C GLY A 280 14.22 19.48 9.32
N PRO A 281 15.15 20.04 8.51
CA PRO A 281 15.49 21.47 8.54
C PRO A 281 14.30 22.40 8.27
N ASP A 282 13.36 22.02 7.40
CA ASP A 282 12.17 22.83 7.11
C ASP A 282 11.24 22.93 8.32
N THR A 283 11.03 21.80 9.01
CA THR A 283 10.26 21.77 10.26
C THR A 283 10.95 22.59 11.35
N ALA A 284 12.27 22.46 11.50
CA ALA A 284 13.04 23.28 12.44
C ALA A 284 12.93 24.78 12.12
N THR A 285 12.96 25.13 10.85
CA THR A 285 12.80 26.52 10.37
C THR A 285 11.40 27.05 10.66
N ALA A 286 10.35 26.25 10.48
CA ALA A 286 8.99 26.62 10.82
C ALA A 286 8.81 26.85 12.32
N VAL A 287 9.37 25.97 13.16
CA VAL A 287 9.37 26.14 14.62
C VAL A 287 10.13 27.40 15.03
N SER A 288 11.31 27.64 14.43
CA SER A 288 12.11 28.85 14.67
C SER A 288 11.35 30.13 14.31
N LYS A 289 10.59 30.12 13.19
CA LYS A 289 9.72 31.23 12.78
C LYS A 289 8.55 31.45 13.75
N LEU A 290 7.90 30.37 14.21
CA LEU A 290 6.86 30.43 15.22
C LEU A 290 7.40 31.04 16.52
N GLN A 291 8.54 30.55 17.00
CA GLN A 291 9.20 31.08 18.19
C GLN A 291 9.48 32.58 18.06
N ALA A 292 10.08 33.01 16.95
CA ALA A 292 10.35 34.42 16.69
C ALA A 292 9.06 35.27 16.64
N HIS A 293 7.99 34.74 16.03
CA HIS A 293 6.70 35.42 15.95
C HIS A 293 6.09 35.70 17.34
N TYR A 294 6.26 34.79 18.29
CA TYR A 294 5.79 34.92 19.67
C TYR A 294 6.84 35.48 20.64
N GLY A 295 7.97 36.03 20.14
CA GLY A 295 9.02 36.64 20.97
C GLY A 295 9.85 35.65 21.80
N LEU A 296 9.80 34.35 21.46
CA LEU A 296 10.62 33.31 22.08
C LEU A 296 12.00 33.25 21.39
N ARG A 297 12.97 32.61 22.07
CA ARG A 297 14.28 32.31 21.45
C ARG A 297 14.08 31.34 20.28
N PRO A 298 14.55 31.66 19.05
CA PRO A 298 14.31 30.88 17.85
C PRO A 298 15.25 29.66 17.75
N THR A 299 15.11 28.70 18.66
CA THR A 299 15.96 27.49 18.72
C THR A 299 15.70 26.49 17.59
N GLY A 300 14.49 26.50 17.01
CA GLY A 300 14.05 25.50 16.04
C GLY A 300 13.76 24.12 16.66
N GLU A 301 13.80 24.00 17.99
CA GLU A 301 13.33 22.83 18.74
C GLU A 301 11.93 23.10 19.27
N ALA A 302 11.00 22.17 19.06
CA ALA A 302 9.64 22.28 19.57
C ALA A 302 9.62 21.86 21.05
N ASP A 303 9.98 22.82 21.90
CA ASP A 303 9.93 22.70 23.35
C ASP A 303 8.49 22.82 23.91
N THR A 304 8.37 22.83 25.23
CA THR A 304 7.07 22.88 25.90
C THR A 304 6.28 24.16 25.59
N ASN A 305 6.96 25.30 25.37
CA ASN A 305 6.28 26.54 25.01
C ASN A 305 5.71 26.46 23.59
N VAL A 306 6.49 25.92 22.64
CA VAL A 306 6.04 25.69 21.27
C VAL A 306 4.82 24.76 21.25
N LEU A 307 4.87 23.64 21.98
CA LEU A 307 3.76 22.69 22.02
C LEU A 307 2.51 23.31 22.65
N PHE A 308 2.65 24.15 23.68
CA PHE A 308 1.54 24.87 24.30
C PHE A 308 0.91 25.89 23.33
N LEU A 309 1.72 26.68 22.61
CA LEU A 309 1.23 27.64 21.60
C LEU A 309 0.43 26.96 20.49
N LEU A 310 0.78 25.73 20.15
CA LEU A 310 0.11 24.92 19.13
C LEU A 310 -1.05 24.07 19.70
N GLY A 311 -1.34 24.13 21.01
CA GLY A 311 -2.39 23.32 21.64
C GLY A 311 -2.11 21.81 21.60
N LEU A 312 -0.83 21.42 21.53
CA LEU A 312 -0.35 20.04 21.55
C LEU A 312 0.04 19.58 22.96
N ARG A 313 -0.08 20.47 23.96
CA ARG A 313 0.19 20.23 25.38
C ARG A 313 -0.66 21.10 26.28
#